data_AF-A0A7T7MBJ1-F1
#
_entry.id   AF-A0A7T7MBJ1-F1
#
_cell.length_a   1.000
_cell.length_b   1.000
_cell.length_c   1.000
_cell.angle_alpha   90.00
_cell.angle_beta   90.00
_cell.angle_gamma   90.00
#
_symmetry.space_group_name_H-M   'P 1'
#
loop_
_entity.id
_entity.type
_entity.pdbx_description
1 polymer ?
#
loop_
_entity_poly.entity_id
_entity_poly.type
_entity_poly.pdbx_seq_one_letter_code
_entity_poly.pdbx_strand_id
1 'polypeptide(L)' 'MGEVDQGLAGLAASKVVWGIEGLSVPPPWGSSISPEITGLSSCFVASGGEDFILRLRHALEQALAAGSDLTVESM' A
#
# COMPACT_ATOMS: atom_id res chain seq x y z
N MET A 1 2.09 -9.44 -13.28
CA MET A 1 2.01 -9.18 -11.84
C MET A 1 3.45 -9.14 -11.34
N GLY A 2 3.91 -8.01 -10.83
CA GLY A 2 5.31 -7.85 -10.40
C GLY A 2 5.61 -8.64 -9.13
N GLU A 3 6.89 -8.85 -8.83
CA GLU A 3 7.35 -9.57 -7.63
C GLU A 3 6.84 -8.94 -6.33
N VAL A 4 6.75 -7.60 -6.29
CA VAL A 4 6.14 -6.83 -5.19
C VAL A 4 4.65 -7.12 -5.05
N ASP A 5 3.90 -7.18 -6.16
CA ASP A 5 2.46 -7.46 -6.13
C ASP A 5 2.18 -8.88 -5.59
N GLN A 6 3.01 -9.86 -5.97
CA GLN A 6 2.93 -11.23 -5.44
C GLN A 6 3.29 -11.30 -3.97
N GLY A 7 4.35 -10.61 -3.54
CA GLY A 7 4.76 -10.54 -2.15
C GLY A 7 3.65 -9.98 -1.26
N LEU A 8 2.99 -8.91 -1.70
CA LEU A 8 1.90 -8.27 -0.96
C LEU A 8 0.61 -9.10 -0.94
N ALA A 9 0.29 -9.80 -2.04
CA ALA A 9 -0.86 -10.71 -2.10
C ALA A 9 -0.73 -11.89 -1.12
N GLY A 10 0.50 -12.29 -0.79
CA GLY A 10 0.77 -13.36 0.20
C GLY A 10 0.67 -12.91 1.66
N LEU A 11 0.52 -11.61 1.95
CA LEU A 11 0.46 -11.10 3.31
C LEU A 11 -0.97 -11.10 3.83
N ALA A 12 -1.18 -11.79 4.96
CA ALA A 12 -2.45 -11.77 5.67
C ALA A 12 -2.79 -10.36 6.15
N ALA A 13 -4.09 -10.04 6.17
CA ALA A 13 -4.59 -8.75 6.66
C ALA A 13 -4.22 -8.46 8.14
N SER A 14 -3.88 -9.48 8.92
CA SER A 14 -3.37 -9.33 10.29
C SER A 14 -1.95 -8.76 10.38
N LYS A 15 -1.23 -8.68 9.25
CA LYS A 15 0.10 -8.08 9.14
C LYS A 15 0.06 -6.60 8.74
N VAL A 16 -1.13 -6.04 8.51
CA VAL A 16 -1.29 -4.64 8.18
C VAL A 16 -0.97 -3.78 9.40
N VAL A 17 0.02 -2.92 9.25
CA VAL A 17 0.29 -1.83 10.19
C VAL A 17 -0.54 -0.63 9.74
N TRP A 18 -1.47 -0.19 10.58
CA TRP A 18 -2.41 0.88 10.22
C TRP A 18 -1.84 2.29 10.43
N GLY A 19 -1.15 2.50 11.55
CA GLY A 19 -0.62 3.81 11.94
C GLY A 19 0.90 3.81 11.96
N ILE A 20 1.51 4.88 11.44
CA ILE A 20 2.95 5.11 11.58
C ILE A 20 3.33 5.44 13.04
N GLU A 21 2.35 5.91 13.81
CA GLU A 21 2.48 6.29 15.22
C GLU A 21 2.53 5.08 16.16
N GLY A 22 2.15 3.89 15.68
CA GLY A 22 2.20 2.68 16.50
C GLY A 22 1.92 1.41 15.71
N LEU A 23 2.90 0.49 15.72
CA LEU A 23 2.84 -0.82 15.05
C LEU A 23 1.71 -1.72 15.55
N SER A 24 1.15 -1.41 16.72
CA SER A 24 0.05 -2.17 17.35
C SER A 24 -1.31 -1.48 17.21
N VAL A 25 -1.39 -0.32 16.55
CA VAL A 25 -2.67 0.37 16.35
C VAL A 25 -3.48 -0.43 15.34
N PRO A 26 -4.68 -0.93 15.72
CA PRO A 26 -5.53 -1.65 14.79
C PRO A 26 -6.15 -0.66 13.79
N PRO A 27 -6.45 -1.11 12.56
CA PRO A 27 -7.20 -0.31 11.62
C PRO A 27 -8.60 0.05 12.17
N PRO A 28 -9.23 1.15 11.69
CA PRO A 28 -10.52 1.63 12.16
C PRO A 28 -11.66 0.63 11.92
N TRP A 29 -11.48 -0.32 11.00
CA TRP A 29 -12.38 -1.44 10.75
C TRP A 29 -12.08 -2.67 11.64
N GLY A 30 -11.05 -2.62 12.50
CA GLY A 30 -10.69 -3.67 13.44
C GLY A 30 -10.47 -5.02 12.74
N SER A 31 -11.15 -6.06 13.23
CA SER A 31 -11.18 -7.39 12.59
C SER A 31 -12.31 -7.55 11.58
N SER A 32 -13.13 -6.51 11.38
CA SER A 32 -14.32 -6.52 10.53
C SER A 32 -13.95 -6.15 9.09
N ILE A 33 -13.04 -6.92 8.51
CA ILE A 33 -12.60 -6.75 7.12
C ILE A 33 -13.64 -7.36 6.17
N SER A 34 -13.90 -6.69 5.04
CA SER A 34 -14.77 -7.26 4.01
C SER A 34 -14.18 -8.60 3.53
N PRO A 35 -15.00 -9.65 3.34
CA PRO A 35 -14.53 -10.94 2.79
C PRO A 35 -13.95 -10.81 1.37
N GLU A 36 -14.20 -9.69 0.69
CA GLU A 36 -13.63 -9.37 -0.62
C GLU A 36 -12.17 -8.85 -0.52
N ILE A 37 -11.71 -8.46 0.67
CA ILE A 37 -10.33 -8.03 0.93
C ILE A 37 -9.56 -9.26 1.40
N THR A 38 -8.92 -9.93 0.45
CA THR A 38 -8.19 -11.19 0.70
C THR A 38 -6.73 -10.98 1.09
N GLY A 39 -6.20 -9.76 0.97
CA GLY A 39 -4.81 -9.44 1.30
C GLY A 39 -4.47 -7.95 1.17
N LEU A 40 -3.22 -7.62 1.47
CA LEU A 40 -2.70 -6.24 1.42
C LEU A 40 -2.69 -5.63 0.01
N SER A 41 -2.70 -6.46 -1.03
CA SER A 41 -2.80 -6.05 -2.43
C SER A 41 -4.17 -5.45 -2.80
N SER A 42 -5.15 -5.45 -1.89
CA SER A 42 -6.44 -4.77 -2.09
C SER A 42 -6.65 -3.61 -1.10
N CYS A 43 -5.58 -3.13 -0.45
CA CYS A 43 -5.65 -1.92 0.37
C CYS A 43 -5.56 -0.68 -0.52
N PHE A 44 -6.72 -0.17 -0.90
CA PHE A 44 -6.87 1.08 -1.65
C PHE A 44 -6.52 2.27 -0.74
N VAL A 45 -5.52 3.07 -1.13
CA VAL A 45 -5.17 4.33 -0.46
C VAL A 45 -5.31 5.45 -1.46
N ALA A 46 -6.55 5.80 -1.73
CA ALA A 46 -6.96 7.15 -2.05
C ALA A 46 -8.47 7.16 -1.92
N SER A 47 -9.04 8.27 -1.46
CA SER A 47 -10.47 8.57 -1.55
C SER A 47 -11.07 8.41 -2.98
N GLY A 48 -10.24 8.14 -4.00
CA GLY A 48 -10.62 7.82 -5.38
C GLY A 48 -10.53 6.34 -5.80
N GLY A 49 -10.22 5.41 -4.88
CA GLY A 49 -10.22 3.97 -5.20
C GLY A 49 -9.00 3.47 -5.99
N GLU A 50 -7.92 4.25 -6.08
CA GLU A 50 -6.67 3.81 -6.70
C GLU A 50 -5.78 3.06 -5.69
N ASP A 51 -5.14 2.00 -6.18
CA ASP A 51 -4.17 1.18 -5.44
C ASP A 51 -2.89 2.01 -5.18
N PHE A 52 -2.43 2.06 -3.93
CA PHE A 52 -1.23 2.80 -3.53
C PHE A 52 0.03 2.33 -4.27
N ILE A 53 0.18 1.02 -4.45
CA ILE A 53 1.34 0.40 -5.11
C ILE A 53 1.34 0.76 -6.59
N LEU A 54 0.17 0.79 -7.22
CA LEU A 54 0.03 1.29 -8.60
C LEU A 54 0.47 2.76 -8.69
N ARG A 55 0.03 3.60 -7.76
CA ARG A 55 0.41 5.02 -7.74
C ARG A 55 1.91 5.23 -7.51
N LEU A 56 2.49 4.50 -6.57
CA LEU A 56 3.92 4.52 -6.29
C LEU A 56 4.74 4.05 -7.51
N ARG A 57 4.30 2.98 -8.18
CA ARG A 57 4.93 2.49 -9.41
C ARG A 57 4.91 3.55 -10.52
N HIS A 58 3.77 4.19 -10.76
CA HIS A 58 3.69 5.26 -11.75
C HIS A 58 4.63 6.42 -11.43
N ALA A 59 4.75 6.81 -10.15
CA ALA A 59 5.69 7.84 -9.74
C ALA A 59 7.16 7.43 -9.99
N LEU A 60 7.51 6.17 -9.68
CA LEU A 60 8.84 5.61 -9.94
C LEU A 60 9.17 5.58 -11.45
N GLU A 61 8.23 5.14 -12.28
CA GLU A 61 8.39 5.11 -13.75
C GLU A 61 8.58 6.52 -14.32
N GLN A 62 7.82 7.50 -13.83
CA GLN A 62 7.97 8.90 -14.25
C GLN A 62 9.32 9.48 -13.84
N ALA A 63 9.79 9.21 -12.62
CA ALA A 63 11.10 9.67 -12.16
C ALA A 63 12.23 9.06 -13.00
N LEU A 64 12.15 7.77 -13.30
CA LEU A 64 13.10 7.10 -14.18
C LEU A 64 13.11 7.71 -15.59
N ALA A 65 11.93 7.98 -16.17
CA ALA A 65 11.81 8.61 -17.48
C ALA A 65 12.34 10.06 -17.49
N ALA A 66 12.22 10.78 -16.38
CA ALA A 66 12.75 12.12 -16.20
C ALA A 66 14.24 12.17 -15.87
N GLY A 67 14.86 11.02 -15.51
CA GLY A 67 16.22 10.97 -14.98
C GLY A 67 16.37 11.68 -13.63
N SER A 68 15.28 11.72 -12.85
CA SER A 68 15.20 12.41 -11.57
C SER A 68 15.32 11.42 -10.41
N ASP A 69 16.00 11.84 -9.33
CA ASP A 69 16.06 11.07 -8.09
C ASP A 69 14.73 11.13 -7.33
N LEU A 70 14.40 10.03 -6.63
CA LEU A 70 13.29 10.00 -5.68
C LEU A 70 13.77 10.38 -4.28
N THR A 71 13.13 11.37 -3.69
CA THR A 71 13.35 11.78 -2.29
C THR A 71 12.05 11.57 -1.50
N VAL A 72 12.17 10.92 -0.34
CA VAL A 72 11.06 10.74 0.60
C VAL A 72 11.25 11.76 1.72
N GLU A 73 10.39 12.76 1.76
CA GLU A 73 10.37 13.78 2.81
C GLU A 73 9.22 13.49 3.77
N SER A 74 9.49 13.57 5.07
CA SER A 74 8.43 13.66 6.07
C SER A 74 7.92 15.09 6.07
N MET A 75 6.60 15.27 5.99
CA MET A 75 5.96 16.55 6.31
C MET A 75 6.07 16.85 7.81
#